data_AF-A0A938DBW7-F1
#
_entry.id   AF-A0A938DBW7-F1
#
_cell.length_a   1.000
_cell.length_b   1.000
_cell.length_c   1.000
_cell.angle_alpha   90.00
_cell.angle_beta   90.00
_cell.angle_gamma   90.00
#
_symmetry.space_group_name_H-M   'P 1'
#
loop_
_entity.id
_entity.type
_entity.pdbx_description
1 polymer ?
#
loop_
_entity_poly.entity_id
_entity_poly.type
_entity_poly.pdbx_seq_one_letter_code
_entity_poly.pdbx_strand_id
1 'polypeptide(L)'
;MTKLELIEMSADEEAMASLCNATNNLREYFQGEVLAALPGFARKALEREIEFLADKPGDFPWPPLANLTMERGEQCLRDIIAYNHDGAASDHFRDCVNETVEAVVAAIND
;
A
#
# COMPACT_ATOMS: atom_id res chain seq x y z
N MET A 1 28.04 -14.23 22.64
CA MET A 1 27.53 -12.88 22.39
C MET A 1 28.46 -11.85 22.97
N THR A 2 29.26 -11.25 22.10
CA THR A 2 30.10 -10.10 22.43
C THR A 2 29.29 -8.80 22.36
N LYS A 3 29.80 -7.73 22.98
CA LYS A 3 29.14 -6.41 22.99
C LYS A 3 28.97 -5.83 21.57
N LEU A 4 29.83 -6.21 20.63
CA LEU A 4 29.72 -5.82 19.21
C LEU A 4 28.52 -6.49 18.53
N GLU A 5 28.34 -7.81 18.73
CA GLU A 5 27.20 -8.55 18.18
C GLU A 5 25.85 -8.02 18.70
N LEU A 6 25.78 -7.56 19.96
CA LEU A 6 24.58 -6.92 20.53
C LEU A 6 24.28 -5.53 19.94
N ILE A 7 25.31 -4.75 19.59
CA ILE A 7 25.15 -3.41 18.99
C ILE A 7 24.75 -3.54 17.52
N GLU A 8 25.36 -4.45 16.77
CA GLU A 8 24.98 -4.74 15.38
C GLU A 8 23.54 -5.26 15.29
N MET A 9 23.13 -6.20 16.17
CA MET A 9 21.73 -6.65 16.22
C MET A 9 20.74 -5.51 16.49
N SER A 10 21.09 -4.56 17.37
CA SER A 10 20.21 -3.42 17.65
C SER A 10 20.10 -2.44 16.47
N ALA A 11 21.17 -2.29 15.69
CA ALA A 11 21.16 -1.44 14.49
C ALA A 11 20.35 -2.09 13.35
N ASP A 12 20.44 -3.42 13.21
CA ASP A 12 19.64 -4.17 12.24
C ASP A 12 18.14 -4.12 12.59
N GLU A 13 17.77 -4.25 13.86
CA GLU A 13 16.38 -4.11 14.33
C GLU A 13 15.83 -2.70 14.06
N GLU A 14 16.62 -1.65 14.31
CA GLU A 14 16.23 -0.26 14.03
C GLU A 14 16.07 0.01 12.53
N ALA A 15 16.99 -0.49 11.71
CA ALA A 15 16.90 -0.39 10.25
C ALA A 15 15.63 -1.09 9.71
N MET A 16 15.34 -2.29 10.22
CA MET A 16 14.12 -3.03 9.85
C MET A 16 12.85 -2.31 10.27
N ALA A 17 12.81 -1.75 11.50
CA ALA A 17 11.67 -0.96 11.95
C ALA A 17 11.45 0.28 11.07
N SER A 18 12.52 0.97 10.69
CA SER A 18 12.48 2.13 9.79
C SER A 18 11.93 1.76 8.41
N LEU A 19 12.37 0.64 7.83
CA LEU A 19 11.88 0.14 6.55
C LEU A 19 10.39 -0.25 6.61
N CYS A 20 9.96 -0.94 7.67
CA CYS A 20 8.56 -1.27 7.90
C CYS A 20 7.70 -0.01 7.97
N ASN A 21 8.17 1.01 8.71
CA ASN A 21 7.46 2.28 8.84
C ASN A 21 7.37 3.04 7.51
N ALA A 22 8.48 3.13 6.77
CA ALA A 22 8.49 3.74 5.44
C ALA A 22 7.55 3.03 4.46
N THR A 23 7.52 1.70 4.49
CA THR A 23 6.62 0.89 3.66
C THR A 23 5.16 1.14 4.01
N ASN A 24 4.83 1.20 5.31
CA ASN A 24 3.47 1.50 5.77
C ASN A 24 3.04 2.91 5.37
N ASN A 25 3.90 3.91 5.56
CA ASN A 25 3.61 5.29 5.12
C ASN A 25 3.37 5.37 3.61
N LEU A 26 4.12 4.61 2.80
CA LEU A 26 3.93 4.60 1.35
C LEU A 26 2.65 3.87 0.93
N ARG A 27 2.25 2.80 1.64
CA ARG A 27 0.93 2.16 1.45
C ARG A 27 -0.21 3.11 1.78
N GLU A 28 -0.14 3.81 2.92
CA GLU A 28 -1.13 4.80 3.33
C GLU A 28 -1.22 5.94 2.32
N TYR A 29 -0.07 6.42 1.84
CA TYR A 29 0.00 7.45 0.81
C TYR A 29 -0.64 6.99 -0.51
N PHE A 30 -0.31 5.78 -0.97
CA PHE A 30 -0.91 5.18 -2.16
C PHE A 30 -2.44 5.09 -2.05
N GLN A 31 -2.95 4.58 -0.94
CA GLN A 31 -4.39 4.50 -0.69
C GLN A 31 -5.05 5.90 -0.71
N GLY A 32 -4.39 6.89 -0.11
CA GLY A 32 -4.85 8.28 -0.12
C GLY A 32 -4.97 8.87 -1.53
N GLU A 33 -3.96 8.63 -2.38
CA GLU A 33 -3.96 9.09 -3.78
C GLU A 33 -5.05 8.40 -4.61
N VAL A 34 -5.24 7.08 -4.43
CA VAL A 34 -6.35 6.35 -5.07
C VAL A 34 -7.70 6.92 -4.64
N LEU A 35 -7.94 7.10 -3.34
CA LEU A 35 -9.17 7.70 -2.82
C LEU A 35 -9.40 9.10 -3.39
N ALA A 36 -8.36 9.93 -3.44
CA ALA A 36 -8.43 11.29 -3.96
C ALA A 36 -8.79 11.34 -5.45
N ALA A 37 -8.31 10.37 -6.24
CA ALA A 37 -8.55 10.27 -7.68
C ALA A 37 -9.90 9.60 -8.05
N LEU A 38 -10.47 8.78 -7.17
CA LEU A 38 -11.71 8.06 -7.44
C LEU A 38 -12.92 8.99 -7.63
N PRO A 39 -13.85 8.67 -8.57
CA PRO A 39 -15.17 9.28 -8.63
C PRO A 39 -15.93 9.12 -7.31
N GLY A 40 -16.83 10.06 -6.99
CA GLY A 40 -17.46 10.12 -5.67
C GLY A 40 -18.27 8.88 -5.26
N PHE A 41 -18.84 8.13 -6.19
CA PHE A 41 -19.55 6.87 -5.87
C PHE A 41 -18.55 5.75 -5.51
N ALA A 42 -17.48 5.61 -6.29
CA ALA A 42 -16.46 4.58 -6.11
C ALA A 42 -15.62 4.85 -4.86
N ARG A 43 -15.27 6.12 -4.62
CA ARG A 43 -14.62 6.58 -3.39
C ARG A 43 -15.39 6.16 -2.16
N LYS A 44 -16.70 6.46 -2.11
CA LYS A 44 -17.56 6.09 -0.97
C LYS A 44 -17.67 4.58 -0.77
N ALA A 45 -17.61 3.80 -1.84
CA ALA A 45 -17.63 2.34 -1.73
C ALA A 45 -16.34 1.83 -1.07
N LEU A 46 -15.18 2.30 -1.54
CA LEU A 46 -13.89 1.93 -0.98
C LEU A 46 -13.72 2.44 0.47
N GLU A 47 -14.13 3.69 0.76
CA GLU A 47 -14.11 4.25 2.12
C GLU A 47 -14.88 3.37 3.12
N ARG A 48 -16.07 2.89 2.74
CA ARG A 48 -16.86 2.01 3.60
C ARG A 48 -16.16 0.69 3.91
N GLU A 49 -15.47 0.11 2.92
CA GLU A 49 -14.71 -1.12 3.14
C GLU A 49 -13.51 -0.90 4.06
N ILE A 50 -12.80 0.22 3.89
CA ILE A 50 -11.68 0.60 4.76
C ILE A 50 -12.17 0.89 6.19
N GLU A 51 -13.25 1.66 6.35
CA GLU A 51 -13.87 1.92 7.66
C GLU A 51 -14.34 0.63 8.31
N PHE A 52 -14.91 -0.29 7.53
CA PHE A 52 -15.35 -1.58 8.02
C PHE A 52 -14.20 -2.44 8.57
N LEU A 53 -12.98 -2.31 8.02
CA LEU A 53 -11.78 -3.00 8.50
C LEU A 53 -11.22 -2.43 9.81
N ALA A 54 -11.43 -1.15 10.10
CA ALA A 54 -10.83 -0.47 11.25
C ALA A 54 -11.18 -1.14 12.60
N ASP A 55 -12.38 -1.70 12.72
CA ASP A 55 -12.88 -2.36 13.94
C ASP A 55 -12.71 -3.89 13.93
N LYS A 56 -11.95 -4.44 12.96
CA LYS A 56 -11.81 -5.90 12.78
C LYS A 56 -10.49 -6.43 13.32
N PRO A 57 -10.48 -7.70 13.78
CA PRO A 57 -9.22 -8.36 14.10
C PRO A 57 -8.37 -8.50 12.82
N GLY A 58 -7.05 -8.55 12.96
CA GLY A 58 -6.12 -8.53 11.81
C GLY A 58 -6.18 -9.77 10.90
N ASP A 59 -6.85 -10.84 11.34
CA ASP A 59 -7.12 -12.04 10.53
C ASP A 59 -8.45 -11.97 9.78
N PHE A 60 -9.18 -10.86 9.90
CA PHE A 60 -10.45 -10.66 9.23
C PHE A 60 -10.24 -10.59 7.70
N PRO A 61 -11.06 -11.29 6.89
CA PRO A 61 -10.95 -11.25 5.44
C PRO A 61 -11.10 -9.83 4.90
N TRP A 62 -10.17 -9.41 4.04
CA TRP A 62 -10.24 -8.09 3.44
C TRP A 62 -11.44 -8.00 2.49
N PRO A 63 -12.29 -6.96 2.63
CA PRO A 63 -13.32 -6.66 1.64
C PRO A 63 -12.72 -6.47 0.23
N PRO A 64 -13.49 -6.73 -0.84
CA PRO A 64 -12.94 -6.86 -2.19
C PRO A 64 -12.19 -5.63 -2.72
N LEU A 65 -12.74 -4.42 -2.56
CA LEU A 65 -12.12 -3.19 -3.04
C LEU A 65 -10.90 -2.81 -2.19
N ALA A 66 -10.99 -3.00 -0.88
CA ALA A 66 -9.85 -2.80 0.03
C ALA A 66 -8.71 -3.78 -0.30
N ASN A 67 -9.03 -5.06 -0.53
CA ASN A 67 -8.05 -6.07 -0.92
C ASN A 67 -7.41 -5.75 -2.27
N LEU A 68 -8.21 -5.41 -3.29
CA LEU A 68 -7.72 -5.01 -4.61
C LEU A 68 -6.74 -3.82 -4.51
N THR A 69 -7.12 -2.79 -3.75
CA THR A 69 -6.30 -1.59 -3.57
C THR A 69 -4.99 -1.93 -2.85
N MET A 70 -5.04 -2.77 -1.81
CA MET A 70 -3.87 -3.23 -1.08
C MET A 70 -2.93 -4.05 -1.99
N GLU A 71 -3.44 -5.07 -2.68
CA GLU A 71 -2.63 -5.93 -3.56
C GLU A 71 -1.94 -5.13 -4.66
N ARG A 72 -2.64 -4.16 -5.27
CA ARG A 72 -2.06 -3.26 -6.27
C ARG A 72 -0.99 -2.34 -5.68
N GLY A 73 -1.23 -1.79 -4.49
CA GLY A 73 -0.25 -1.00 -3.78
C GLY A 73 1.02 -1.79 -3.43
N GLU A 74 0.87 -3.03 -2.98
CA GLU A 74 1.99 -3.93 -2.71
C GLU A 74 2.78 -4.28 -3.97
N GLN A 75 2.08 -4.54 -5.07
CA GLN A 75 2.73 -4.79 -6.36
C GLN A 75 3.54 -3.56 -6.81
N CYS A 76 2.93 -2.37 -6.76
CA CYS A 76 3.61 -1.12 -7.13
C CYS A 76 4.87 -0.88 -6.28
N LEU A 77 4.79 -1.11 -4.98
CA LEU A 77 5.93 -1.01 -4.07
C LEU A 77 7.07 -1.96 -4.44
N ARG A 78 6.73 -3.22 -4.74
CA ARG A 78 7.72 -4.22 -5.15
C ARG A 78 8.40 -3.79 -6.45
N ASP A 79 7.63 -3.27 -7.40
CA ASP A 79 8.16 -2.85 -8.70
C ASP A 79 9.12 -1.65 -8.58
N ILE A 80 8.77 -0.66 -7.74
CA ILE A 80 9.64 0.48 -7.41
C ILE A 80 10.96 0.03 -6.77
N ILE A 81 10.89 -0.93 -5.84
CA ILE A 81 12.07 -1.42 -5.11
C ILE A 81 12.95 -2.32 -5.98
N ALA A 82 12.34 -3.13 -6.85
CA ALA A 82 13.03 -4.13 -7.66
C ALA A 82 13.87 -3.53 -8.81
N TYR A 83 13.97 -2.20 -8.95
CA TYR A 83 14.65 -1.50 -10.05
C TYR A 83 14.13 -1.88 -11.44
N ASN A 84 12.90 -2.40 -11.53
CA ASN A 84 12.36 -2.94 -12.77
C ASN A 84 11.55 -1.91 -13.57
N HIS A 85 11.59 -0.64 -13.19
CA HIS A 85 10.94 0.45 -13.92
C HIS A 85 11.99 1.32 -14.63
N ASP A 86 11.93 1.33 -15.96
CA ASP A 86 12.66 2.29 -16.80
C ASP A 86 12.01 3.68 -16.64
N GLY A 87 12.42 4.46 -15.62
CA GLY A 87 11.90 5.82 -15.44
C GLY A 87 12.01 6.36 -14.01
N ALA A 88 11.40 7.52 -13.77
CA ALA A 88 11.29 8.07 -12.42
C ALA A 88 10.29 7.25 -11.61
N ALA A 89 10.64 6.87 -10.37
CA ALA A 89 9.75 6.13 -9.48
C ALA A 89 8.40 6.85 -9.26
N SER A 90 8.40 8.18 -9.32
CA SER A 90 7.20 9.01 -9.24
C SER A 90 6.24 8.82 -10.41
N ASP A 91 6.74 8.54 -11.61
CA ASP A 91 5.90 8.34 -12.79
C ASP A 91 5.24 6.96 -12.73
N HIS A 92 6.03 5.92 -12.40
CA HIS A 92 5.48 4.58 -12.17
C HIS A 92 4.44 4.56 -11.04
N PHE A 93 4.72 5.25 -9.93
CA PHE A 93 3.75 5.40 -8.84
C PHE A 93 2.43 6.02 -9.32
N ARG A 94 2.50 7.07 -10.16
CA ARG A 94 1.31 7.72 -10.73
C ARG A 94 0.52 6.76 -11.63
N ASP A 95 1.21 5.98 -12.44
CA ASP A 95 0.59 4.98 -13.30
C ASP A 95 -0.10 3.89 -12.47
N CYS A 96 0.55 3.36 -11.43
CA CYS A 96 -0.08 2.41 -10.50
C CYS A 96 -1.37 2.97 -9.88
N VAL A 97 -1.37 4.26 -9.48
CA VAL A 97 -2.56 4.91 -8.91
C VAL A 97 -3.68 4.95 -9.94
N ASN A 98 -3.39 5.38 -11.17
CA ASN A 98 -4.37 5.44 -12.26
C ASN A 98 -4.94 4.06 -12.60
N GLU A 99 -4.09 3.05 -12.76
CA GLU A 99 -4.51 1.67 -13.02
C GLU A 99 -5.40 1.11 -11.90
N THR A 100 -5.08 1.44 -10.64
CA THR A 100 -5.87 1.02 -9.48
C THR A 100 -7.22 1.72 -9.44
N VAL A 101 -7.27 3.01 -9.76
CA VAL A 101 -8.53 3.77 -9.91
C VAL A 101 -9.43 3.13 -10.97
N GLU A 102 -8.88 2.80 -12.14
CA GLU A 102 -9.61 2.11 -13.21
C GLU A 102 -10.12 0.74 -12.75
N ALA A 103 -9.27 -0.05 -12.09
CA ALA A 103 -9.64 -1.36 -11.58
C ALA A 103 -10.75 -1.30 -10.52
N VAL A 104 -10.69 -0.35 -9.59
CA VAL A 104 -11.74 -0.15 -8.57
C VAL A 104 -13.06 0.27 -9.22
N VAL A 105 -13.02 1.18 -10.20
CA VAL A 105 -14.22 1.59 -10.92
C VAL A 105 -14.82 0.43 -11.70
N ALA A 106 -14.00 -0.40 -12.35
CA ALA A 106 -14.46 -1.60 -13.04
C ALA A 106 -15.12 -2.60 -12.08
N ALA A 107 -14.46 -2.91 -10.95
CA ALA A 107 -14.94 -3.88 -9.96
C ALA A 107 -16.28 -3.51 -9.30
N ILE A 108 -16.69 -2.24 -9.34
CA ILE A 108 -17.99 -1.79 -8.83
C ILE A 108 -19.12 -1.98 -9.86
N ASN A 109 -18.78 -2.04 -11.15
CA ASN A 109 -19.74 -2.18 -12.24
C ASN A 109 -20.02 -3.64 -12.65
N ASP A 110 -19.23 -4.59 -12.14
CA ASP A 110 -19.38 -6.04 -12.33
C ASP A 110 -20.29 -6.69 -11.28
#